data_AF-A0A9N9ERG3-F1
#
_entry.id   AF-A0A9N9ERG3-F1
#
_cell.length_a   1.000
_cell.length_b   1.000
_cell.length_c   1.000
_cell.angle_alpha   90.00
_cell.angle_beta   90.00
_cell.angle_gamma   90.00
#
_symmetry.space_group_name_H-M   'P 1'
#
loop_
_entity.id
_entity.type
_entity.pdbx_description
1 polymer ?
#
loop_
_entity_poly.entity_id
_entity_poly.type
_entity_poly.pdbx_seq_one_letter_code
_entity_poly.pdbx_strand_id
1 'polypeptide(L)'
;MINYRYFVSFVFLVLLGGVLFSFSIANLSKFPSPVNATLTNFPTWHPEIQNFNLQIWYSIIVFTSFLQIVPGILMLIWTLKYETLNVFIFNNEKTPTTTFNKLLAGYSIMTGIIAVTLIIFDLGKLFASLAIMHNYFEVIIMILLHQGGNLATNNNILQYSIIYILIVAVATILLQWPYDAFFFKAQG
;
A
#
# COMPACT_ATOMS: atom_id res chain seq x y z
N MET A 1 -28.08 20.66 -5.90
CA MET A 1 -27.18 20.16 -4.84
C MET A 1 -26.11 19.31 -5.53
N ILE A 2 -24.86 19.75 -5.61
CA ILE A 2 -23.79 18.95 -6.23
C ILE A 2 -23.60 17.71 -5.36
N ASN A 3 -23.80 16.53 -5.93
CA ASN A 3 -23.61 15.28 -5.20
C ASN A 3 -22.12 15.20 -4.80
N TYR A 4 -21.88 15.12 -3.48
CA TYR A 4 -20.56 15.12 -2.85
C TYR A 4 -19.58 14.14 -3.50
N ARG A 5 -20.08 13.03 -4.04
CA ARG A 5 -19.28 12.05 -4.79
C ARG A 5 -18.58 12.67 -6.00
N TYR A 6 -19.27 13.49 -6.79
CA TYR A 6 -18.66 14.16 -7.95
C TYR A 6 -17.65 15.23 -7.55
N PHE A 7 -17.90 15.93 -6.45
CA PHE A 7 -16.96 16.91 -5.92
C PHE A 7 -15.65 16.24 -5.47
N VAL A 8 -15.74 15.13 -4.72
CA VAL A 8 -14.57 14.35 -4.30
C VAL A 8 -13.82 13.77 -5.51
N SER A 9 -14.53 13.19 -6.49
CA SER A 9 -13.90 12.69 -7.72
C SER A 9 -13.22 13.80 -8.50
N PHE A 10 -13.82 15.00 -8.58
CA PHE A 10 -13.23 16.14 -9.25
C PHE A 10 -11.96 16.62 -8.55
N VAL A 11 -11.99 16.78 -7.22
CA VAL A 11 -10.81 17.17 -6.43
C VAL A 11 -9.69 16.13 -6.60
N PHE A 12 -10.01 14.84 -6.57
CA PHE A 12 -9.05 13.78 -6.81
C PHE A 12 -8.41 13.87 -8.20
N LEU A 13 -9.20 14.08 -9.25
CA LEU A 13 -8.70 14.22 -10.62
C LEU A 13 -7.83 15.46 -10.80
N VAL A 14 -8.17 16.58 -10.14
CA VAL A 14 -7.35 17.80 -10.15
C VAL A 14 -6.02 17.57 -9.45
N LEU A 15 -6.02 16.91 -8.29
CA LEU A 15 -4.79 16.57 -7.55
C LEU A 15 -3.92 15.60 -8.35
N LEU A 16 -4.51 14.54 -8.91
CA LEU A 16 -3.81 13.59 -9.77
C LEU A 16 -3.24 14.28 -11.00
N GLY A 17 -4.03 15.12 -11.68
CA GLY A 17 -3.59 15.91 -12.82
C GLY A 17 -2.46 16.88 -12.46
N GLY A 18 -2.51 17.50 -11.29
CA GLY A 18 -1.45 18.37 -10.77
C GLY A 18 -0.14 17.61 -10.50
N VAL A 19 -0.22 16.42 -9.90
CA VAL A 19 0.93 15.53 -9.70
C VAL A 19 1.52 15.11 -11.06
N LEU A 20 0.68 14.68 -12.00
CA LEU A 20 1.14 14.30 -13.35
C LEU A 20 1.75 15.48 -14.11
N PHE A 21 1.18 16.68 -13.99
CA PHE A 21 1.72 17.88 -14.62
C PHE A 21 3.06 18.30 -14.01
N SER A 22 3.27 18.09 -12.71
CA SER A 22 4.54 18.42 -12.06
C SER A 22 5.73 17.65 -12.67
N PHE A 23 5.50 16.45 -13.20
CA PHE A 23 6.49 15.66 -13.93
C PHE A 23 6.90 16.24 -15.28
N SER A 24 6.04 17.06 -15.91
CA SER A 24 6.36 17.73 -17.18
C SER A 24 7.31 18.92 -16.99
N ILE A 25 7.37 19.47 -15.77
CA ILE A 25 8.21 20.62 -15.40
C ILE A 25 9.51 20.17 -14.71
N ALA A 26 9.53 18.95 -14.16
CA ALA A 26 10.68 18.41 -13.46
C ALA A 26 11.88 18.19 -14.41
N ASN A 27 13.04 18.77 -14.05
CA ASN A 27 14.26 18.53 -14.81
C ASN A 27 14.89 17.18 -14.43
N LEU A 28 14.57 16.16 -15.22
CA LEU A 28 15.04 14.78 -15.02
C LEU A 28 16.55 14.63 -15.08
N SER A 29 17.26 15.52 -15.79
CA SER A 29 18.71 15.42 -15.93
C SER A 29 19.46 15.68 -14.61
N LYS A 30 18.76 16.17 -13.59
CA LYS A 30 19.31 16.41 -12.25
C LYS A 30 19.11 15.22 -11.31
N PHE A 31 18.34 14.20 -11.69
CA PHE A 31 18.16 13.03 -10.85
C PHE A 31 19.41 12.16 -10.89
N PRO A 32 19.93 11.73 -9.73
CA PRO A 32 21.05 10.82 -9.68
C PRO A 32 20.66 9.48 -10.30
N SER A 33 21.65 8.79 -10.85
CA SER A 33 21.48 7.43 -11.35
C SER A 33 21.07 6.50 -10.19
N PRO A 34 20.15 5.57 -10.44
CA PRO A 34 19.79 4.56 -9.46
C PRO A 34 20.97 3.63 -9.18
N VAL A 35 21.04 3.09 -7.96
CA VAL A 35 21.98 2.01 -7.63
C VAL A 35 21.29 0.65 -7.82
N ASN A 36 22.08 -0.42 -7.80
CA ASN A 36 21.54 -1.77 -7.83
C ASN A 36 21.40 -2.32 -6.41
N ALA A 37 20.37 -3.13 -6.19
CA ALA A 37 20.14 -3.83 -4.94
C ALA A 37 21.32 -4.76 -4.62
N THR A 38 21.78 -4.77 -3.37
CA THR A 38 22.95 -5.55 -2.96
C THR A 38 22.81 -7.06 -3.16
N LEU A 39 21.61 -7.62 -2.94
CA LEU A 39 21.38 -9.07 -3.01
C LEU A 39 21.00 -9.58 -4.40
N THR A 40 20.27 -8.78 -5.18
CA THR A 40 19.68 -9.23 -6.47
C THR A 40 20.25 -8.51 -7.68
N ASN A 41 21.02 -7.43 -7.46
CA ASN A 41 21.61 -6.60 -8.49
C ASN A 41 20.60 -5.95 -9.46
N PHE A 42 19.31 -5.93 -9.12
CA PHE A 42 18.30 -5.19 -9.89
C PHE A 42 18.32 -3.69 -9.56
N PRO A 43 17.95 -2.81 -10.51
CA PRO A 43 17.89 -1.36 -10.27
C PRO A 43 16.92 -0.98 -9.15
N THR A 44 17.33 -0.04 -8.30
CA THR A 44 16.55 0.51 -7.19
C THR A 44 16.10 1.94 -7.45
N TRP A 45 15.29 2.48 -6.56
CA TRP A 45 14.67 3.80 -6.64
C TRP A 45 15.32 4.83 -5.70
N HIS A 46 16.54 4.56 -5.26
CA HIS A 46 17.30 5.52 -4.48
C HIS A 46 18.73 5.63 -5.03
N PRO A 47 19.38 6.78 -4.85
CA PRO A 47 20.80 6.90 -5.10
C PRO A 47 21.61 6.22 -3.99
N GLU A 48 22.94 6.22 -4.14
CA GLU A 48 23.85 5.80 -3.08
C GLU A 48 23.65 6.66 -1.83
N ILE A 49 23.42 6.02 -0.69
CA ILE A 49 23.25 6.68 0.60
C ILE A 49 24.60 6.67 1.32
N GLN A 50 25.24 7.83 1.43
CA GLN A 50 26.53 7.96 2.10
C GLN A 50 26.42 7.60 3.59
N ASN A 51 27.40 6.87 4.10
CA ASN A 51 27.48 6.41 5.49
C ASN A 51 26.27 5.55 5.93
N PHE A 52 25.64 4.83 5.00
CA PHE A 52 24.50 3.99 5.32
C PHE A 52 24.93 2.76 6.13
N ASN A 53 24.45 2.67 7.36
CA ASN A 53 24.70 1.50 8.21
C ASN A 53 23.69 0.39 7.91
N LEU A 54 24.06 -0.50 6.98
CA LEU A 54 23.25 -1.65 6.56
C LEU A 54 22.85 -2.54 7.73
N GLN A 55 23.74 -2.73 8.72
CA GLN A 55 23.46 -3.59 9.85
C GLN A 55 22.33 -3.04 10.72
N ILE A 56 22.39 -1.75 11.08
CA ILE A 56 21.33 -1.08 11.84
C ILE A 56 20.01 -1.11 11.06
N TRP A 57 20.07 -0.81 9.76
CA TRP A 57 18.89 -0.82 8.90
C TRP A 57 18.20 -2.19 8.86
N TYR A 58 18.96 -3.26 8.62
CA TYR A 58 18.42 -4.62 8.61
C TYR A 58 17.92 -5.06 9.98
N SER A 59 18.58 -4.68 11.08
CA SER A 59 18.08 -4.97 12.43
C SER A 59 16.71 -4.31 12.69
N ILE A 60 16.54 -3.04 12.29
CA ILE A 60 15.26 -2.34 12.43
C ILE A 60 14.18 -3.03 11.58
N ILE A 61 14.49 -3.37 10.33
CA ILE A 61 13.54 -4.03 9.44
C ILE A 61 13.13 -5.39 9.99
N VAL A 62 14.07 -6.23 10.41
CA VAL A 62 13.75 -7.57 10.95
C VAL A 62 12.90 -7.45 12.20
N PHE A 63 13.26 -6.55 13.11
CA PHE A 63 12.51 -6.34 14.35
C PHE A 63 11.08 -5.84 14.07
N THR A 64 10.93 -4.84 13.20
CA THR A 64 9.60 -4.32 12.82
C THR A 64 8.77 -5.35 12.07
N SER A 65 9.39 -6.16 11.20
CA SER A 65 8.72 -7.27 10.52
C SER A 65 8.15 -8.27 11.51
N PHE A 66 8.93 -8.64 12.54
CA PHE A 66 8.47 -9.52 13.60
C PHE A 66 7.30 -8.94 14.39
N LEU A 67 7.38 -7.66 14.76
CA LEU A 67 6.32 -6.94 15.46
C LEU A 67 5.04 -6.75 14.63
N GLN A 68 5.08 -6.94 13.32
CA GLN A 68 3.91 -6.88 12.45
C GLN A 68 3.34 -8.28 12.21
N ILE A 69 4.19 -9.24 11.82
CA ILE A 69 3.75 -10.60 11.48
C ILE A 69 3.16 -11.33 12.69
N VAL A 70 3.84 -11.30 13.84
CA VAL A 70 3.41 -12.08 15.00
C VAL A 70 2.06 -11.59 15.54
N PRO A 71 1.85 -10.29 15.84
CA PRO A 71 0.53 -9.80 16.24
C PRO A 71 -0.53 -9.99 15.17
N GLY A 72 -0.20 -9.82 13.89
CA GLY A 72 -1.13 -10.07 12.79
C GLY A 72 -1.62 -11.52 12.76
N ILE A 73 -0.74 -12.51 12.93
CA ILE A 73 -1.11 -13.94 13.03
C ILE A 73 -1.99 -14.18 14.26
N LEU A 74 -1.61 -13.64 15.42
CA LEU A 74 -2.39 -13.80 16.65
C LEU A 74 -3.80 -13.20 16.51
N MET A 75 -3.91 -12.03 15.87
CA MET A 75 -5.19 -11.41 15.57
C MET A 75 -6.02 -12.24 14.59
N LEU A 76 -5.40 -12.80 13.55
CA LEU A 76 -6.09 -13.68 12.61
C LEU A 76 -6.64 -14.93 13.31
N ILE A 77 -5.83 -15.62 14.12
CA ILE A 77 -6.26 -16.77 14.93
C ILE A 77 -7.43 -16.39 15.83
N TRP A 78 -7.34 -15.25 16.51
CA TRP A 78 -8.37 -14.77 17.41
C TRP A 78 -9.70 -14.53 16.66
N THR A 79 -9.65 -13.86 15.50
CA THR A 79 -10.85 -13.56 14.68
C THR A 79 -11.49 -14.77 14.01
N LEU A 80 -10.76 -15.89 13.88
CA LEU A 80 -11.28 -17.15 13.36
C LEU A 80 -11.91 -18.00 14.46
N LYS A 81 -11.42 -17.89 15.70
CA LYS A 81 -11.82 -18.75 16.82
C LYS A 81 -12.98 -18.19 17.64
N TYR A 82 -13.07 -16.88 17.80
CA TYR A 82 -14.03 -16.25 18.70
C TYR A 82 -15.07 -15.42 17.94
N GLU A 83 -16.31 -15.44 18.43
CA GLU A 83 -17.36 -14.54 17.97
C GLU A 83 -17.04 -13.08 18.32
N THR A 84 -17.47 -12.17 17.47
CA THR A 84 -17.14 -10.75 17.60
C THR A 84 -17.87 -10.10 18.76
N LEU A 85 -17.12 -9.56 19.72
CA LEU A 85 -17.65 -8.71 20.78
C LEU A 85 -17.95 -7.28 20.29
N ASN A 86 -17.33 -6.87 19.18
CA ASN A 86 -17.39 -5.49 18.66
C ASN A 86 -18.21 -5.41 17.36
N VAL A 87 -18.96 -4.33 17.22
CA VAL A 87 -19.78 -4.01 16.04
C VAL A 87 -19.51 -2.57 15.59
N PHE A 88 -19.54 -2.34 14.28
CA PHE A 88 -19.71 -1.01 13.71
C PHE A 88 -21.18 -0.62 13.78
N ILE A 89 -21.45 0.65 14.10
CA ILE A 89 -22.79 1.24 14.09
C ILE A 89 -22.82 2.32 13.01
N PHE A 90 -23.60 2.11 11.96
CA PHE A 90 -23.76 3.06 10.87
C PHE A 90 -25.23 3.12 10.48
N ASN A 91 -25.85 4.31 10.49
CA ASN A 91 -27.29 4.49 10.25
C ASN A 91 -28.19 3.57 11.09
N ASN A 92 -27.86 3.36 12.37
CA ASN A 92 -28.52 2.42 13.30
C ASN A 92 -28.43 0.92 12.93
N GLU A 93 -27.73 0.56 11.87
CA GLU A 93 -27.42 -0.83 11.53
C GLU A 93 -26.13 -1.28 12.22
N LYS A 94 -26.13 -2.51 12.72
CA LYS A 94 -24.98 -3.13 13.40
C LYS A 94 -24.30 -4.11 12.45
N THR A 95 -23.03 -3.87 12.15
CA THR A 95 -22.20 -4.77 11.34
C THR A 95 -21.07 -5.36 12.20
N PRO A 96 -20.89 -6.69 12.26
CA PRO A 96 -19.78 -7.30 13.00
C PRO A 96 -18.42 -6.83 12.49
N THR A 97 -17.47 -6.55 13.39
CA THR A 97 -16.11 -6.13 13.00
C THR A 97 -15.23 -7.28 12.51
N THR A 98 -15.75 -8.50 12.40
CA THR A 98 -14.96 -9.73 12.13
C THR A 98 -14.15 -9.60 10.85
N THR A 99 -14.81 -9.19 9.76
CA THR A 99 -14.17 -9.08 8.45
C THR A 99 -13.14 -7.96 8.41
N PHE A 100 -13.45 -6.84 9.07
CA PHE A 100 -12.51 -5.74 9.23
C PHE A 100 -11.25 -6.18 10.00
N ASN A 101 -11.41 -6.89 11.12
CA ASN A 101 -10.28 -7.37 11.91
C ASN A 101 -9.44 -8.40 11.14
N LYS A 102 -10.07 -9.27 10.33
CA LYS A 102 -9.35 -10.19 9.44
C LYS A 102 -8.53 -9.43 8.39
N LEU A 103 -9.07 -8.37 7.82
CA LEU A 103 -8.35 -7.51 6.87
C LEU A 103 -7.22 -6.74 7.54
N LEU A 104 -7.43 -6.22 8.74
CA LEU A 104 -6.37 -5.57 9.51
C LEU A 104 -5.25 -6.56 9.88
N ALA A 105 -5.60 -7.84 10.10
CA ALA A 105 -4.64 -8.89 10.40
C ALA A 105 -3.81 -9.22 9.16
N GLY A 106 -4.48 -9.38 8.02
CA GLY A 106 -3.82 -9.54 6.72
C GLY A 106 -2.91 -8.36 6.38
N TYR A 107 -3.37 -7.13 6.60
CA TYR A 107 -2.60 -5.91 6.44
C TYR A 107 -1.32 -5.93 7.28
N SER A 108 -1.43 -6.17 8.59
CA SER A 108 -0.27 -6.21 9.49
C SER A 108 0.73 -7.29 9.07
N ILE A 109 0.28 -8.51 8.74
CA ILE A 109 1.15 -9.56 8.21
C ILE A 109 1.84 -9.10 6.92
N MET A 110 1.09 -8.49 6.00
CA MET A 110 1.60 -7.99 4.72
C MET A 110 2.64 -6.89 4.93
N THR A 111 2.42 -5.94 5.86
CA THR A 111 3.38 -4.89 6.21
C THR A 111 4.72 -5.50 6.67
N GLY A 112 4.68 -6.56 7.48
CA GLY A 112 5.92 -7.25 7.86
C GLY A 112 6.56 -8.03 6.72
N ILE A 113 5.78 -8.65 5.83
CA ILE A 113 6.31 -9.30 4.61
C ILE A 113 6.97 -8.26 3.69
N ILE A 114 6.38 -7.08 3.51
CA ILE A 114 6.95 -5.98 2.73
C ILE A 114 8.26 -5.50 3.33
N ALA A 115 8.34 -5.38 4.65
CA ALA A 115 9.57 -5.02 5.33
C ALA A 115 10.68 -6.05 5.03
N VAL A 116 10.42 -7.36 5.12
CA VAL A 116 11.39 -8.40 4.71
C VAL A 116 11.73 -8.32 3.22
N THR A 117 10.73 -8.09 2.37
CA THR A 117 10.90 -7.94 0.91
C THR A 117 11.85 -6.81 0.57
N LEU A 118 11.82 -5.72 1.34
CA LEU A 118 12.73 -4.58 1.18
C LEU A 118 14.20 -4.97 1.39
N ILE A 119 14.51 -5.93 2.27
CA ILE A 119 15.88 -6.42 2.43
C ILE A 119 16.33 -7.17 1.16
N ILE A 120 15.43 -7.99 0.59
CA ILE A 120 15.77 -8.90 -0.52
C ILE A 120 15.91 -8.13 -1.84
N PHE A 121 14.90 -7.34 -2.18
CA PHE A 121 14.81 -6.69 -3.49
C PHE A 121 15.24 -5.23 -3.49
N ASP A 122 15.45 -4.64 -2.31
CA ASP A 122 15.60 -3.20 -2.12
C ASP A 122 14.38 -2.42 -2.67
N LEU A 123 14.38 -1.10 -2.51
CA LEU A 123 13.28 -0.28 -3.01
C LEU A 123 13.38 -0.20 -4.54
N GLY A 124 12.53 -0.92 -5.26
CA GLY A 124 12.55 -0.95 -6.73
C GLY A 124 11.32 -1.64 -7.33
N LYS A 125 11.32 -1.90 -8.64
CA LYS A 125 10.16 -2.49 -9.35
C LYS A 125 9.76 -3.87 -8.83
N LEU A 126 10.73 -4.71 -8.44
CA LEU A 126 10.44 -6.03 -7.88
C LEU A 126 9.76 -5.92 -6.51
N PHE A 127 10.29 -5.07 -5.63
CA PHE A 127 9.64 -4.73 -4.37
C PHE A 127 8.23 -4.19 -4.59
N ALA A 128 8.05 -3.30 -5.57
CA ALA A 128 6.78 -2.70 -5.88
C ALA A 128 5.70 -3.73 -6.23
N SER A 129 6.04 -4.79 -6.97
CA SER A 129 5.09 -5.86 -7.32
C SER A 129 4.41 -6.49 -6.09
N LEU A 130 5.13 -6.59 -4.97
CA LEU A 130 4.60 -7.08 -3.71
C LEU A 130 3.95 -5.95 -2.91
N ALA A 131 4.55 -4.77 -2.89
CA ALA A 131 4.07 -3.63 -2.12
C ALA A 131 2.72 -3.07 -2.64
N ILE A 132 2.36 -3.33 -3.90
CA ILE A 132 1.00 -3.08 -4.41
C ILE A 132 -0.05 -3.86 -3.62
N MET A 133 0.25 -5.08 -3.17
CA MET A 133 -0.66 -5.87 -2.33
C MET A 133 -0.85 -5.24 -0.94
N HIS A 134 0.18 -4.58 -0.41
CA HIS A 134 0.07 -3.81 0.84
C HIS A 134 -0.84 -2.58 0.67
N ASN A 135 -0.59 -1.78 -0.37
CA ASN A 135 -1.42 -0.60 -0.68
C ASN A 135 -2.89 -1.00 -0.94
N TYR A 136 -3.10 -2.18 -1.54
CA TYR A 136 -4.42 -2.76 -1.73
C TYR A 136 -5.17 -2.98 -0.40
N PHE A 137 -4.51 -3.51 0.63
CA PHE A 137 -5.13 -3.66 1.96
C PHE A 137 -5.54 -2.30 2.54
N GLU A 138 -4.70 -1.27 2.42
CA GLU A 138 -5.00 0.08 2.91
C GLU A 138 -6.26 0.64 2.24
N VAL A 139 -6.35 0.53 0.91
CA VAL A 139 -7.51 0.99 0.14
C VAL A 139 -8.79 0.29 0.59
N ILE A 140 -8.77 -1.04 0.75
CA ILE A 140 -9.96 -1.77 1.22
C ILE A 140 -10.33 -1.36 2.64
N ILE A 141 -9.36 -1.23 3.54
CA ILE A 141 -9.60 -0.83 4.94
C ILE A 141 -10.25 0.56 4.98
N MET A 142 -9.77 1.51 4.18
CA MET A 142 -10.37 2.85 4.08
C MET A 142 -11.80 2.81 3.54
N ILE A 143 -12.07 2.04 2.48
CA ILE A 143 -13.42 1.87 1.93
C ILE A 143 -14.35 1.27 3.00
N LEU A 144 -13.87 0.28 3.74
CA LEU A 144 -14.64 -0.35 4.81
C LEU A 144 -14.99 0.62 5.92
N LEU A 145 -14.02 1.41 6.40
CA LEU A 145 -14.27 2.43 7.41
C LEU A 145 -15.31 3.45 6.93
N HIS A 146 -15.23 3.85 5.66
CA HIS A 146 -16.21 4.76 5.06
C HIS A 146 -17.62 4.15 4.97
N GLN A 147 -17.73 2.83 4.82
CA GLN A 147 -18.98 2.09 4.68
C GLN A 147 -19.50 1.50 6.00
N GLY A 148 -18.96 1.94 7.15
CA GLY A 148 -19.40 1.43 8.46
C GLY A 148 -19.07 -0.06 8.68
N GLY A 149 -17.99 -0.55 8.06
CA GLY A 149 -17.51 -1.92 8.21
C GLY A 149 -18.23 -2.98 7.37
N ASN A 150 -19.18 -2.57 6.51
CA ASN A 150 -19.95 -3.50 5.69
C ASN A 150 -19.33 -3.63 4.28
N LEU A 151 -18.68 -4.77 3.98
CA LEU A 151 -18.20 -5.07 2.63
C LEU A 151 -19.34 -5.46 1.67
N ALA A 152 -20.43 -6.02 2.18
CA ALA A 152 -21.51 -6.58 1.38
C ALA A 152 -22.38 -5.50 0.71
N THR A 153 -22.32 -4.26 1.18
CA THR A 153 -22.98 -3.12 0.52
C THR A 153 -22.32 -2.73 -0.79
N ASN A 154 -21.11 -3.22 -1.10
CA ASN A 154 -20.38 -2.89 -2.32
C ASN A 154 -20.01 -4.13 -3.12
N ASN A 155 -20.98 -4.69 -3.84
CA ASN A 155 -20.81 -5.88 -4.70
C ASN A 155 -19.68 -5.77 -5.73
N ASN A 156 -19.23 -4.56 -6.07
CA ASN A 156 -18.17 -4.33 -7.06
C ASN A 156 -16.79 -4.12 -6.45
N ILE A 157 -16.64 -4.20 -5.12
CA ILE A 157 -15.36 -3.88 -4.45
C ILE A 157 -14.23 -4.77 -4.95
N LEU A 158 -14.49 -6.06 -5.17
CA LEU A 158 -13.49 -7.02 -5.66
C LEU A 158 -13.10 -6.73 -7.11
N GLN A 159 -14.03 -6.26 -7.94
CA GLN A 159 -13.73 -5.84 -9.31
C GLN A 159 -12.87 -4.57 -9.33
N TYR A 160 -13.23 -3.55 -8.55
CA TYR A 160 -12.43 -2.32 -8.45
C TYR A 160 -11.03 -2.58 -7.89
N SER A 161 -10.93 -3.54 -6.97
CA SER A 161 -9.68 -4.01 -6.39
C SER A 161 -8.72 -4.61 -7.43
N ILE A 162 -9.23 -5.52 -8.26
CA ILE A 162 -8.46 -6.14 -9.35
C ILE A 162 -8.03 -5.06 -10.36
N ILE A 163 -8.95 -4.16 -10.74
CA ILE A 163 -8.66 -3.06 -11.67
C ILE A 163 -7.56 -2.16 -11.10
N TYR A 164 -7.65 -1.79 -9.81
CA TYR A 164 -6.62 -1.01 -9.12
C TYR A 164 -5.26 -1.69 -9.19
N ILE A 165 -5.17 -2.96 -8.76
CA ILE A 165 -3.91 -3.71 -8.76
C ILE A 165 -3.31 -3.77 -10.18
N LEU A 166 -4.13 -4.03 -11.20
CA LEU A 166 -3.67 -4.11 -12.59
C LEU A 166 -3.16 -2.77 -13.11
N ILE A 167 -3.92 -1.69 -12.94
CA ILE A 167 -3.51 -0.34 -13.38
C ILE A 167 -2.20 0.04 -12.73
N VAL A 168 -2.11 -0.16 -11.41
CA VAL A 168 -0.95 0.21 -10.62
C VAL A 168 0.28 -0.63 -11.02
N ALA A 169 0.12 -1.95 -11.19
CA ALA A 169 1.19 -2.83 -11.61
C ALA A 169 1.70 -2.47 -13.02
N VAL A 170 0.79 -2.29 -13.97
CA VAL A 170 1.12 -1.92 -15.35
C VAL A 170 1.83 -0.56 -15.39
N ALA A 171 1.31 0.45 -14.71
CA ALA A 171 1.93 1.76 -14.65
C ALA A 171 3.34 1.70 -14.04
N THR A 172 3.53 0.96 -12.94
CA THR A 172 4.84 0.80 -12.28
C THR A 172 5.86 0.08 -13.18
N ILE A 173 5.41 -0.90 -13.98
CA ILE A 173 6.27 -1.62 -14.92
C ILE A 173 6.69 -0.71 -16.09
N LEU A 174 5.73 0.01 -16.68
CA LEU A 174 5.93 0.80 -17.91
C LEU A 174 6.68 2.11 -17.66
N LEU A 175 6.50 2.73 -16.50
CA LEU A 175 7.20 3.97 -16.16
C LEU A 175 8.70 3.70 -15.99
N GLN A 176 9.51 4.65 -16.43
CA GLN A 176 10.97 4.62 -16.24
C GLN A 176 11.36 5.46 -15.03
N TRP A 177 12.53 5.18 -14.45
CA TRP A 177 13.12 6.02 -13.43
C TRP A 177 13.23 7.48 -13.91
N PRO A 178 12.85 8.48 -13.09
CA PRO A 178 12.34 8.41 -11.72
C PRO A 178 10.80 8.34 -11.58
N TYR A 179 10.07 8.31 -12.70
CA TYR A 179 8.61 8.38 -12.71
C TYR A 179 7.93 7.20 -12.05
N ASP A 180 8.49 6.00 -12.19
CA ASP A 180 8.01 4.80 -11.53
C ASP A 180 8.06 4.92 -10.00
N ALA A 181 9.16 5.44 -9.46
CA ALA A 181 9.34 5.66 -8.03
C ALA A 181 8.35 6.70 -7.48
N PHE A 182 8.16 7.81 -8.19
CA PHE A 182 7.19 8.83 -7.78
C PHE A 182 5.75 8.33 -7.88
N PHE A 183 5.40 7.66 -8.98
CA PHE A 183 4.09 7.06 -9.13
C PHE A 183 3.82 6.04 -8.03
N PHE A 184 4.81 5.22 -7.69
CA PHE A 184 4.71 4.28 -6.59
C PHE A 184 4.54 4.99 -5.24
N LYS A 185 5.30 6.04 -4.99
CA LYS A 185 5.20 6.81 -3.74
C LYS A 185 3.84 7.51 -3.58
N ALA A 186 3.19 7.92 -4.66
CA ALA A 186 1.89 8.58 -4.63
C ALA A 186 0.71 7.63 -4.31
N GLN A 187 0.94 6.31 -4.29
CA GLN A 187 -0.11 5.32 -4.03
C GLN A 187 -0.45 5.14 -2.55
N GLY A 188 0.47 5.48 -1.63
CA GLY A 188 0.29 5.43 -0.18
C GLY A 188 0.27 6.84 0.42
#